data_AF-A0AAW7YP61-F1
#
_entry.id   AF-A0AAW7YP61-F1
#
_cell.length_a   1.000
_cell.length_b   1.000
_cell.length_c   1.000
_cell.angle_alpha   90.00
_cell.angle_beta   90.00
_cell.angle_gamma   90.00
#
_symmetry.space_group_name_H-M   'P 1'
#
loop_
_entity.id
_entity.type
_entity.pdbx_description
1 polymer ?
#
loop_
_entity_poly.entity_id
_entity_poly.type
_entity_poly.pdbx_seq_one_letter_code
_entity_poly.pdbx_strand_id
1 'polypeptide(L)'
;MLTKFKDMQKDKLDQMLAKQSELQQRSAQEQQRLQLLQQHIDSMEKNVSMKSSICLQNLSGMKVILNNLSNQQSALITQSQNDESRQQQACLKQMNFTKGIEGIVQSRHQVLQEQLQQQENKDLDEMVIQGYVRNKQTG
;
A
#
# COMPACT_ATOMS: atom_id res chain seq x y z
N MET A 1 9.82 -2.74 -23.73
CA MET A 1 9.14 -1.54 -23.19
C MET A 1 8.15 -1.90 -22.08
N LEU A 2 7.23 -2.86 -22.29
CA LEU A 2 6.27 -3.28 -21.25
C LEU A 2 6.89 -3.85 -19.97
N THR A 3 7.99 -4.62 -20.05
CA THR A 3 8.68 -5.15 -18.86
C THR A 3 9.20 -4.03 -17.96
N LYS A 4 9.89 -3.03 -18.55
CA LYS A 4 10.33 -1.83 -17.82
C LYS A 4 9.17 -1.07 -17.18
N PHE A 5 8.02 -1.02 -17.86
CA PHE A 5 6.82 -0.39 -17.31
C PHE A 5 6.24 -1.20 -16.15
N LYS A 6 6.22 -2.53 -16.23
CA LYS A 6 5.85 -3.43 -15.14
C LYS A 6 6.72 -3.17 -13.90
N ASP A 7 8.03 -3.11 -14.07
CA ASP A 7 8.97 -2.88 -12.97
C ASP A 7 8.70 -1.52 -12.31
N MET A 8 8.50 -0.46 -13.10
CA MET A 8 8.12 0.86 -12.57
C MET A 8 6.79 0.85 -11.79
N GLN A 9 5.78 0.09 -12.24
CA GLN A 9 4.51 -0.01 -11.51
C GLN A 9 4.66 -0.79 -10.21
N LYS A 10 5.55 -1.79 -10.17
CA LYS A 10 5.90 -2.53 -8.96
C LYS A 10 6.61 -1.62 -7.95
N ASP A 11 7.64 -0.90 -8.38
CA ASP A 11 8.37 0.05 -7.51
C ASP A 11 7.42 1.11 -6.93
N LYS A 12 6.49 1.62 -7.75
CA LYS A 12 5.46 2.56 -7.31
C LYS A 12 4.54 1.92 -6.27
N LEU A 13 4.10 0.68 -6.46
CA LEU A 13 3.27 -0.02 -5.49
C LEU A 13 4.01 -0.21 -4.17
N ASP A 14 5.28 -0.57 -4.21
CA ASP A 14 6.11 -0.77 -3.02
C ASP A 14 6.26 0.55 -2.22
N GLN A 15 6.51 1.67 -2.90
CA GLN A 15 6.52 2.99 -2.27
C GLN A 15 5.16 3.36 -1.65
N MET A 16 4.06 3.03 -2.33
CA MET A 16 2.72 3.30 -1.82
C MET A 16 2.39 2.45 -0.58
N LEU A 17 2.86 1.21 -0.53
CA LEU A 17 2.71 0.32 0.63
C LEU A 17 3.56 0.78 1.82
N ALA A 18 4.79 1.26 1.57
CA ALA A 18 5.60 1.87 2.61
C ALA A 18 4.90 3.08 3.24
N LYS A 19 4.37 3.99 2.40
CA LYS A 19 3.57 5.13 2.85
C LYS A 19 2.31 4.72 3.61
N GLN A 20 1.66 3.63 3.21
CA GLN A 20 0.50 3.09 3.95
C GLN A 20 0.90 2.68 5.37
N SER A 21 2.04 2.02 5.52
CA SER A 21 2.55 1.61 6.83
C SER A 21 2.90 2.83 7.71
N GLU A 22 3.51 3.86 7.14
CA GLU A 22 3.79 5.12 7.86
C GLU A 22 2.50 5.80 8.35
N LEU A 23 1.46 5.86 7.50
CA LEU A 23 0.17 6.44 7.87
C LEU A 23 -0.53 5.64 8.97
N GLN A 24 -0.44 4.30 8.93
CA GLN A 24 -0.94 3.42 9.99
C GLN A 24 -0.23 3.67 11.32
N GLN A 25 1.09 3.77 11.30
CA GLN A 25 1.87 4.07 12.50
C GLN A 25 1.49 5.44 13.07
N ARG A 26 1.33 6.45 12.22
CA ARG A 26 0.91 7.79 12.62
C ARG A 26 -0.50 7.78 13.24
N SER A 27 -1.45 7.09 12.60
CA SER A 27 -2.82 6.91 13.09
C SER A 27 -2.82 6.30 14.50
N ALA A 28 -2.03 5.25 14.73
CA ALA A 28 -1.87 4.62 16.03
C ALA A 28 -1.24 5.56 17.08
N GLN A 29 -0.24 6.35 16.70
CA GLN A 29 0.38 7.33 17.59
C GLN A 29 -0.60 8.43 18.01
N GLU A 30 -1.43 8.93 17.10
CA GLU A 30 -2.43 9.94 17.43
C GLU A 30 -3.51 9.38 18.38
N GLN A 31 -3.90 8.11 18.21
CA GLN A 31 -4.80 7.42 19.15
C GLN A 31 -4.16 7.25 20.53
N GLN A 32 -2.90 6.82 20.58
CA GLN A 32 -2.17 6.70 21.85
C GLN A 32 -2.05 8.05 22.56
N ARG A 33 -1.79 9.13 21.82
CA ARG A 33 -1.70 10.49 22.36
C ARG A 33 -3.03 10.94 22.97
N LEU A 34 -4.16 10.64 22.33
CA LEU A 34 -5.48 10.91 22.90
C LEU A 34 -5.72 10.11 24.19
N GLN A 35 -5.36 8.82 24.19
CA GLN A 35 -5.54 7.97 25.36
C GLN A 35 -4.75 8.50 26.57
N LEU A 36 -3.48 8.88 26.36
CA LEU A 36 -2.64 9.47 27.41
C LEU A 36 -3.22 10.81 27.91
N LEU A 37 -3.73 11.63 27.01
CA LEU A 37 -4.37 12.89 27.36
C LEU A 37 -5.63 12.66 28.21
N GLN A 38 -6.47 11.70 27.84
CA GLN A 38 -7.67 11.36 28.59
C GLN A 38 -7.32 10.82 29.98
N GLN A 39 -6.34 9.91 30.08
CA GLN A 39 -5.83 9.42 31.36
C GLN A 39 -5.34 10.56 32.26
N HIS A 40 -4.67 11.55 31.68
CA HIS A 40 -4.22 12.72 32.42
C HIS A 40 -5.40 13.56 32.93
N ILE A 41 -6.39 13.84 32.07
CA ILE A 41 -7.62 14.57 32.45
C ILE A 41 -8.33 13.86 33.61
N ASP A 42 -8.56 12.55 33.49
CA ASP A 42 -9.24 11.75 34.50
C ASP A 42 -8.48 11.72 35.84
N SER A 43 -7.14 11.73 35.80
CA SER A 43 -6.29 11.76 36.99
C SER A 43 -6.43 13.07 37.77
N MET A 44 -6.67 14.19 37.08
CA MET A 44 -6.88 15.49 37.74
C MET A 44 -8.21 15.54 38.48
N GLU A 45 -9.24 14.84 38.01
CA GLU A 45 -10.56 14.85 38.66
C GLU A 45 -10.56 14.11 40.01
N LYS A 46 -9.67 13.13 40.17
CA LYS A 46 -9.53 12.34 41.40
C LYS A 46 -8.73 13.04 42.50
N ASN A 47 -8.08 14.17 42.21
CA ASN A 47 -7.30 14.93 43.18
C ASN A 47 -8.19 15.86 44.02
N VAL A 48 -8.89 15.29 44.99
CA VAL A 48 -9.83 15.97 45.93
C VAL A 48 -9.09 16.84 46.97
N SER A 49 -7.77 16.98 46.90
CA SER A 49 -6.94 17.65 47.92
C SER A 49 -6.79 19.18 47.74
N MET A 50 -7.40 19.78 46.71
CA MET A 50 -7.27 21.22 46.45
C MET A 50 -8.15 22.06 47.39
N LYS A 51 -7.53 22.64 48.43
CA LYS A 51 -8.21 23.42 49.48
C LYS A 51 -8.23 24.94 49.25
N SER A 52 -7.46 25.45 48.29
CA SER A 52 -7.36 26.89 48.00
C SER A 52 -8.17 27.28 46.76
N SER A 53 -8.85 28.42 46.82
CA SER A 53 -9.63 29.00 45.70
C SER A 53 -8.77 29.21 44.45
N ILE A 54 -7.51 29.62 44.61
CA ILE A 54 -6.56 29.79 43.51
C ILE A 54 -6.25 28.44 42.84
N CYS A 55 -6.07 27.38 43.64
CA CYS A 55 -5.83 26.03 43.10
C CYS A 55 -7.04 25.54 42.30
N LEU A 56 -8.26 25.77 42.79
CA LEU A 56 -9.49 25.41 42.08
C LEU A 56 -9.65 26.20 40.78
N GLN A 57 -9.31 27.49 40.76
CA GLN A 57 -9.35 28.32 39.56
C GLN A 57 -8.33 27.86 38.51
N ASN A 58 -7.10 27.54 38.94
CA ASN A 58 -6.07 26.99 38.05
C ASN A 58 -6.49 25.64 37.47
N LEU A 59 -7.04 24.74 38.31
CA LEU A 59 -7.55 23.45 37.88
C LEU A 59 -8.68 23.60 36.85
N SER A 60 -9.63 24.51 37.10
CA SER A 60 -10.70 24.82 36.16
C SER A 60 -10.17 25.32 34.82
N GLY A 61 -9.20 26.25 34.83
CA GLY A 61 -8.55 26.74 33.62
C GLY A 61 -7.81 25.63 32.85
N MET A 62 -7.04 24.79 33.57
CA MET A 62 -6.33 23.65 32.97
C MET A 62 -7.29 22.63 32.35
N LYS A 63 -8.43 22.34 32.99
CA LYS A 63 -9.46 21.46 32.42
C LYS A 63 -10.00 21.99 31.10
N VAL A 64 -10.29 23.29 31.00
CA VAL A 64 -10.76 23.89 29.74
C VAL A 64 -9.72 23.73 28.64
N ILE A 65 -8.44 24.02 28.94
CA ILE A 65 -7.33 23.89 27.98
C ILE A 65 -7.18 22.43 27.52
N LEU A 66 -7.17 21.48 28.46
CA LEU A 66 -6.96 20.06 28.15
C LEU A 66 -8.14 19.45 27.40
N ASN A 67 -9.37 19.84 27.71
CA ASN A 67 -10.55 19.44 26.92
C ASN A 67 -10.48 19.98 25.49
N ASN A 68 -10.05 21.23 25.30
CA ASN A 68 -9.84 21.79 23.97
C ASN A 68 -8.74 21.03 23.21
N LEU A 69 -7.64 20.68 23.88
CA LEU A 69 -6.58 19.88 23.30
C LEU A 69 -7.08 18.47 22.91
N SER A 70 -7.95 17.86 23.73
CA SER A 70 -8.55 16.55 23.45
C SER A 70 -9.47 16.59 22.22
N ASN A 71 -10.24 17.66 22.07
CA ASN A 71 -11.07 17.89 20.89
C ASN A 71 -10.22 18.07 19.62
N GLN A 72 -9.15 18.86 19.69
CA GLN A 72 -8.19 19.01 18.59
C GLN A 72 -7.51 17.68 18.24
N GLN A 73 -7.15 16.89 19.25
CA GLN A 73 -6.56 15.58 19.08
C GLN A 73 -7.51 14.61 18.36
N SER A 74 -8.78 14.64 18.71
CA SER A 74 -9.83 13.83 18.06
C SER A 74 -10.01 14.20 16.59
N ALA A 75 -9.90 15.49 16.26
CA ALA A 75 -9.91 15.95 14.87
C ALA A 75 -8.67 15.46 14.09
N LEU A 76 -7.48 15.48 14.70
CA LEU A 76 -6.25 14.95 14.09
C LEU A 76 -6.32 13.45 13.83
N ILE A 77 -6.91 12.67 14.75
CA ILE A 77 -7.15 11.24 14.55
C ILE A 77 -8.04 11.02 13.33
N THR A 78 -9.17 11.74 13.27
CA THR A 78 -10.10 11.65 12.13
C THR A 78 -9.40 11.97 10.82
N GLN A 79 -8.57 13.02 10.79
CA GLN A 79 -7.78 13.38 9.61
C GLN A 79 -6.79 12.25 9.23
N SER A 80 -6.07 11.71 10.20
CA SER A 80 -5.10 10.63 9.97
C SER A 80 -5.77 9.37 9.44
N GLN A 81 -6.93 8.98 9.98
CA GLN A 81 -7.72 7.84 9.50
C GLN A 81 -8.23 8.05 8.08
N ASN A 82 -8.65 9.28 7.74
CA ASN A 82 -9.07 9.63 6.39
C ASN A 82 -7.91 9.59 5.38
N ASP A 83 -6.70 9.99 5.78
CA ASP A 83 -5.50 9.88 4.95
C ASP A 83 -5.11 8.41 4.74
N GLU A 84 -5.15 7.60 5.81
CA GLU A 84 -4.89 6.16 5.76
C GLU A 84 -5.85 5.44 4.82
N SER A 85 -7.16 5.70 4.94
CA SER A 85 -8.19 5.10 4.09
C SER A 85 -8.00 5.48 2.61
N ARG A 86 -7.70 6.75 2.33
CA ARG A 86 -7.40 7.21 0.96
C ARG A 86 -6.17 6.51 0.38
N GLN A 87 -5.10 6.38 1.16
CA GLN A 87 -3.89 5.68 0.72
C GLN A 87 -4.15 4.20 0.48
N GLN A 88 -4.95 3.54 1.33
CA GLN A 88 -5.31 2.13 1.17
C GLN A 88 -6.07 1.92 -0.14
N GLN A 89 -7.06 2.76 -0.44
CA GLN A 89 -7.81 2.71 -1.70
C GLN A 89 -6.89 2.94 -2.92
N ALA A 90 -5.94 3.87 -2.82
CA ALA A 90 -4.97 4.10 -3.87
C ALA A 90 -4.07 2.89 -4.10
N CYS A 91 -3.59 2.23 -3.04
CA CYS A 91 -2.80 1.00 -3.12
C CYS A 91 -3.57 -0.12 -3.79
N LEU A 92 -4.84 -0.32 -3.44
CA LEU A 92 -5.70 -1.34 -4.08
C LEU A 92 -5.85 -1.11 -5.58
N LYS A 93 -6.10 0.14 -6.00
CA LYS A 93 -6.18 0.50 -7.42
C LYS A 93 -4.86 0.22 -8.14
N GLN A 94 -3.75 0.62 -7.55
CA GLN A 94 -2.41 0.40 -8.11
C GLN A 94 -2.05 -1.09 -8.19
N MET A 95 -2.44 -1.90 -7.19
CA MET A 95 -2.24 -3.34 -7.20
C MET A 95 -3.02 -4.00 -8.35
N ASN A 96 -4.29 -3.63 -8.53
CA ASN A 96 -5.12 -4.15 -9.62
C ASN A 96 -4.53 -3.79 -10.99
N PHE A 97 -4.05 -2.55 -11.14
CA PHE A 97 -3.39 -2.11 -12.37
C PHE A 97 -2.10 -2.91 -12.65
N THR A 98 -1.28 -3.12 -11.62
CA THR A 98 -0.02 -3.89 -11.71
C THR A 98 -0.31 -5.33 -12.14
N LYS A 99 -1.29 -6.00 -11.50
CA LYS A 99 -1.72 -7.35 -11.88
C LYS A 99 -2.24 -7.42 -13.32
N GLY A 100 -2.97 -6.40 -13.77
CA GLY A 100 -3.43 -6.31 -15.16
C GLY A 100 -2.27 -6.29 -16.17
N ILE A 101 -1.23 -5.50 -15.89
CA ILE A 101 -0.03 -5.45 -16.74
C ILE A 101 0.71 -6.78 -16.72
N GLU A 102 0.83 -7.41 -15.56
CA GLU A 102 1.48 -8.73 -15.44
C GLU A 102 0.78 -9.77 -16.32
N GLY A 103 -0.55 -9.81 -16.30
CA GLY A 103 -1.34 -10.69 -17.17
C GLY A 103 -1.09 -10.44 -18.66
N ILE A 104 -1.04 -9.16 -19.09
CA ILE A 104 -0.73 -8.81 -20.49
C ILE A 104 0.69 -9.25 -20.88
N VAL A 105 1.67 -9.01 -20.02
CA VAL A 105 3.07 -9.41 -20.28
C VAL A 105 3.18 -10.93 -20.41
N GLN A 106 2.53 -11.67 -19.51
CA GLN A 106 2.52 -13.13 -19.54
C GLN A 106 1.85 -13.68 -20.81
N SER A 107 0.71 -13.12 -21.19
CA SER A 107 0.02 -13.51 -22.42
C SER A 107 0.88 -13.26 -23.67
N ARG A 108 1.56 -12.10 -23.75
CA ARG A 108 2.48 -11.82 -24.86
C ARG A 108 3.65 -12.80 -24.91
N HIS A 109 4.17 -13.20 -23.75
CA HIS A 109 5.25 -14.18 -23.69
C HIS A 109 4.80 -15.55 -24.17
N GLN A 110 3.60 -16.00 -23.77
CA GLN A 110 3.02 -17.25 -24.25
C GLN A 110 2.82 -17.25 -25.76
N VAL A 111 2.21 -16.19 -26.32
CA VAL A 111 2.01 -16.08 -27.78
C VAL A 111 3.33 -16.11 -28.54
N LEU A 112 4.37 -15.43 -28.03
CA LEU A 112 5.70 -15.46 -28.65
C LEU A 112 6.31 -16.86 -28.59
N GLN A 113 6.16 -17.57 -27.47
CA GLN A 113 6.67 -18.92 -27.30
C GLN A 113 5.96 -19.90 -28.24
N GLU A 114 4.65 -19.80 -28.38
CA GLU A 114 3.85 -20.60 -29.31
C GLU A 114 4.29 -20.36 -30.77
N GLN A 115 4.53 -19.10 -31.15
CA GLN A 115 5.01 -18.75 -32.48
C GLN A 115 6.40 -19.31 -32.77
N LEU A 116 7.33 -19.22 -31.81
CA LEU A 116 8.67 -19.79 -31.94
C LEU A 116 8.60 -21.31 -32.09
N GLN A 117 7.78 -21.98 -31.29
CA GLN A 117 7.62 -23.43 -31.36
C GLN A 117 6.97 -23.90 -32.68
N GLN A 118 6.00 -23.13 -33.20
CA GLN A 118 5.43 -23.39 -34.52
C GLN A 118 6.46 -23.20 -35.65
N GLN A 119 7.34 -22.20 -35.53
CA GLN A 119 8.41 -21.99 -36.52
C GLN A 119 9.43 -23.13 -36.47
N GLU A 120 9.89 -23.53 -35.28
CA GLU A 120 10.81 -24.66 -35.11
C GLU A 120 10.23 -25.96 -35.70
N ASN A 121 8.95 -26.23 -35.48
CA ASN A 121 8.29 -27.40 -36.06
C ASN A 121 8.28 -27.37 -37.60
N LYS A 122 8.01 -26.21 -38.21
CA LYS A 122 8.05 -26.06 -39.67
C LYS A 122 9.45 -26.28 -40.23
N ASP A 123 10.45 -25.70 -39.57
CA ASP A 123 11.85 -25.84 -40.00
C ASP A 123 12.32 -27.31 -39.90
N LEU A 124 11.87 -28.03 -38.86
CA LEU A 124 12.11 -29.48 -38.72
C LEU A 124 11.42 -30.29 -39.82
N ASP A 125 10.16 -30.00 -40.12
CA ASP A 125 9.41 -30.68 -41.19
C ASP A 125 10.09 -30.46 -42.56
N GLU A 126 10.53 -29.24 -42.85
CA GLU A 126 11.29 -28.94 -44.07
C GLU A 126 12.61 -29.72 -44.14
N MET A 127 13.34 -29.82 -43.03
CA MET A 127 14.59 -30.58 -42.95
C MET A 127 14.36 -32.07 -43.23
N VAL A 128 13.29 -32.65 -42.67
CA VAL A 128 12.90 -34.05 -42.91
C VAL A 128 12.55 -34.27 -44.38
N ILE A 129 11.77 -33.37 -44.99
CA ILE A 129 11.41 -33.44 -46.41
C ILE A 129 12.66 -33.36 -47.29
N GLN A 130 13.55 -32.39 -47.04
CA GLN A 130 14.79 -32.25 -47.81
C GLN A 130 15.69 -33.48 -47.68
N GLY A 131 15.84 -34.04 -46.47
CA GLY A 131 16.59 -35.27 -46.23
C GLY A 131 16.01 -36.46 -47.00
N TYR A 132 14.68 -36.60 -47.02
CA TYR A 132 14.00 -37.65 -47.78
C TYR A 132 14.19 -37.50 -49.30
N VAL A 133 14.06 -36.29 -49.84
CA VAL A 133 14.30 -36.01 -51.27
C VAL A 133 15.74 -36.34 -51.66
N ARG A 134 16.72 -35.99 -50.82
CA ARG A 134 18.15 -36.27 -51.07
C ARG A 134 18.45 -37.77 -51.10
N ASN A 135 17.87 -38.54 -50.18
CA ASN A 135 18.00 -40.00 -50.16
C ASN A 135 17.36 -40.66 -51.40
N LYS A 136 16.26 -40.10 -51.93
CA LYS A 136 15.65 -40.59 -53.19
C LYS A 136 16.45 -40.27 -54.46
N GLN A 137 17.30 -39.24 -54.43
CA GLN A 137 18.13 -38.87 -55.59
C GLN A 137 19.47 -39.61 -55.64
N THR A 138 19.85 -40.29 -54.55
CA THR A 138 21.15 -40.96 -54.40
C THR A 138 21.08 -42.49 -54.36
N GLY A 139 19.88 -43.06 -54.49
CA GLY A 139 19.64 -44.50 -54.72
C GLY A 139 19.03 -44.74 -56.08
#